data_AF-A0A3C0KFZ8-F1
#
_entry.id   AF-A0A3C0KFZ8-F1
#
_cell.length_a   1.000
_cell.length_b   1.000
_cell.length_c   1.000
_cell.angle_alpha   90.00
_cell.angle_beta   90.00
_cell.angle_gamma   90.00
#
_symmetry.space_group_name_H-M   'P 1'
#
loop_
_entity.id
_entity.type
_entity.pdbx_description
1 polymer ?
#
loop_
_entity_poly.entity_id
_entity_poly.type
_entity_poly.pdbx_seq_one_letter_code
_entity_poly.pdbx_strand_id
1 'polypeptide(L)'
;MQRILQPGGIKRQSPGSTRRIRLPGPATLFAIRAGRLSQLANGRAMADYLRLAARLARAQHAISAGLPAPRMAPAHATDPAPQAPRPRLFPAAEHTPAEWHEVLAQLLDALEQGEGREQGHMPDATKSVIERLRNSSKEALNALARPYGRVGANPLRALSGGQD
;
A
#
# COMPACT_ATOMS: atom_id res chain seq x y z
N MET A 1 19.20 -33.42 23.48
CA MET A 1 19.28 -34.66 22.66
C MET A 1 18.52 -34.43 21.35
N GLN A 2 19.21 -34.39 20.21
CA GLN A 2 18.58 -34.27 18.89
C GLN A 2 18.21 -35.65 18.35
N ARG A 3 16.92 -35.88 18.11
CA ARG A 3 16.42 -37.12 17.51
C ARG A 3 16.60 -37.04 15.99
N ILE A 4 17.63 -37.72 15.46
CA ILE A 4 17.85 -37.84 14.02
C ILE A 4 16.75 -38.74 13.45
N LEU A 5 15.97 -38.23 12.48
CA LEU A 5 14.93 -39.02 11.83
C LEU A 5 15.56 -39.99 10.82
N GLN A 6 15.22 -41.28 10.96
CA GLN A 6 15.51 -42.32 9.98
C GLN A 6 14.93 -41.93 8.59
N PRO A 7 15.58 -42.25 7.46
CA PRO A 7 15.15 -41.84 6.12
C PRO A 7 13.69 -42.17 5.77
N GLY A 8 13.13 -43.25 6.33
CA GLY A 8 11.72 -43.62 6.17
C GLY A 8 10.72 -42.78 6.97
N GLY A 9 11.16 -42.04 7.99
CA GLY A 9 10.36 -41.13 8.80
C GLY A 9 10.09 -39.78 8.14
N ILE A 10 10.92 -39.39 7.16
CA ILE A 10 10.78 -38.16 6.37
C ILE A 10 9.52 -38.25 5.47
N LYS A 11 9.21 -39.44 4.94
CA LYS A 11 8.05 -39.68 4.07
C LYS A 11 6.70 -39.67 4.82
N ARG A 12 6.68 -39.92 6.14
CA ARG A 12 5.46 -39.91 6.96
C ARG A 12 5.11 -38.55 7.54
N GLN A 13 6.04 -37.59 7.50
CA GLN A 13 5.71 -36.19 7.69
C GLN A 13 5.12 -35.68 6.38
N SER A 14 3.81 -35.87 6.20
CA SER A 14 3.07 -35.09 5.21
C SER A 14 3.40 -33.62 5.46
N PRO A 15 3.89 -32.86 4.46
CA PRO A 15 3.95 -31.42 4.58
C PRO A 15 2.52 -30.97 4.86
N GLY A 16 2.23 -30.56 6.09
CA GLY A 16 0.92 -30.03 6.45
C GLY A 16 0.57 -28.99 5.40
N SER A 17 -0.56 -29.19 4.70
CA SER A 17 -0.92 -28.49 3.47
C SER A 17 -0.57 -27.00 3.55
N THR A 18 0.60 -26.64 3.02
CA THR A 18 1.05 -25.25 3.07
C THR A 18 0.19 -24.51 2.07
N ARG A 19 -0.65 -23.58 2.55
CA ARG A 19 -1.43 -22.71 1.70
C ARG A 19 -0.48 -21.99 0.75
N ARG A 20 -0.50 -22.33 -0.54
CA ARG A 20 0.41 -21.79 -1.56
C ARG A 20 0.24 -20.28 -1.76
N ILE A 21 -0.96 -19.74 -1.48
CA ILE A 21 -1.29 -18.32 -1.61
C ILE A 21 -1.85 -17.80 -0.29
N ARG A 22 -1.10 -16.94 0.40
CA ARG A 22 -1.60 -16.17 1.54
C ARG A 22 -2.05 -14.81 1.06
N LEU A 23 -3.36 -14.58 1.06
CA LEU A 23 -3.91 -13.24 0.85
C LEU A 23 -3.64 -12.39 2.09
N PRO A 24 -3.34 -11.10 1.94
CA PRO A 24 -3.27 -10.19 3.07
C PRO A 24 -4.63 -10.12 3.75
N GLY A 25 -4.66 -10.18 5.09
CA GLY A 25 -5.86 -9.89 5.86
C GLY A 25 -6.10 -8.38 5.87
N PRO A 26 -7.11 -7.83 5.17
CA PRO A 26 -7.30 -6.37 5.05
C PRO A 26 -7.55 -5.72 6.41
N ALA A 27 -8.23 -6.44 7.32
CA ALA A 27 -8.52 -5.99 8.68
C ALA A 27 -7.26 -5.84 9.56
N THR A 28 -6.12 -6.43 9.21
CA THR A 28 -4.94 -6.46 10.10
C THR A 28 -3.65 -6.03 9.43
N LEU A 29 -3.56 -6.06 8.09
CA LEU A 29 -2.32 -5.82 7.35
C LEU A 29 -1.68 -4.48 7.73
N PHE A 30 -2.46 -3.40 7.65
CA PHE A 30 -1.98 -2.05 7.87
C PHE A 30 -1.70 -1.77 9.36
N ALA A 31 -2.52 -2.30 10.27
CA ALA A 31 -2.29 -2.21 11.71
C ALA A 31 -0.97 -2.89 12.12
N ILE A 32 -0.71 -4.11 11.64
CA ILE A 32 0.53 -4.84 11.89
C ILE A 32 1.73 -4.07 11.33
N ARG A 33 1.59 -3.52 10.11
CA ARG A 33 2.65 -2.72 9.46
C ARG A 33 2.97 -1.46 10.27
N ALA A 34 1.96 -0.73 10.72
CA ALA A 34 2.14 0.46 11.54
C ALA A 34 2.88 0.14 12.85
N GLY A 35 2.46 -0.92 13.55
CA GLY A 35 3.12 -1.37 14.78
C GLY A 35 4.59 -1.73 14.56
N ARG A 36 4.90 -2.44 13.47
CA ARG A 36 6.27 -2.81 13.13
C ARG A 36 7.14 -1.60 12.79
N LEU A 37 6.61 -0.62 12.06
CA LEU A 37 7.33 0.61 11.72
C LEU A 37 7.62 1.47 12.96
N SER A 38 6.64 1.65 13.85
CA SER A 38 6.84 2.32 15.14
C SER A 38 7.90 1.60 15.99
N GLN A 39 7.89 0.25 16.03
CA GLN A 39 8.91 -0.52 16.75
C GLN A 39 10.31 -0.29 16.18
N LEU A 40 10.43 -0.24 14.85
CA LEU A 40 11.71 -0.01 14.18
C LEU A 40 12.24 1.40 14.39
N ALA A 41 11.38 2.40 14.59
CA ALA A 41 11.82 3.79 14.79
C ALA A 41 12.65 3.99 16.07
N ASN A 42 12.50 3.12 17.08
CA ASN A 42 13.18 3.27 18.37
C ASN A 42 14.71 3.19 18.22
N GLY A 43 15.40 4.28 18.57
CA GLY A 43 16.87 4.33 18.60
C GLY A 43 17.56 4.32 17.23
N ARG A 44 16.87 4.69 16.14
CA ARG A 44 17.44 4.72 14.78
C ARG A 44 17.62 6.13 14.25
N ALA A 45 18.65 6.34 13.43
CA ALA A 45 18.90 7.60 12.73
C ALA A 45 17.71 8.04 11.84
N MET A 46 16.95 7.08 11.29
CA MET A 46 15.78 7.33 10.44
C MET A 46 14.45 7.25 11.21
N ALA A 47 14.45 7.51 12.51
CA ALA A 47 13.27 7.37 13.36
C ALA A 47 12.07 8.17 12.84
N ASP A 48 12.28 9.43 12.44
CA ASP A 48 11.18 10.31 12.05
C ASP A 48 10.52 9.89 10.73
N TYR A 49 11.32 9.40 9.77
CA TYR A 49 10.79 8.78 8.57
C TYR A 49 9.96 7.53 8.89
N LEU A 50 10.45 6.66 9.78
CA LEU A 50 9.75 5.44 10.15
C LEU A 50 8.44 5.74 10.91
N ARG A 51 8.42 6.78 11.74
CA ARG A 51 7.22 7.29 12.41
C ARG A 51 6.20 7.85 11.41
N LEU A 52 6.64 8.64 10.44
CA LEU A 52 5.78 9.12 9.36
C LEU A 52 5.19 7.95 8.55
N ALA A 53 6.00 6.96 8.20
CA ALA A 53 5.53 5.76 7.51
C ALA A 53 4.55 4.95 8.37
N ALA A 54 4.77 4.87 9.69
CA ALA A 54 3.84 4.23 10.62
C ALA A 54 2.51 4.98 10.69
N ARG A 55 2.54 6.32 10.72
CA ARG A 55 1.36 7.19 10.68
C ARG A 55 0.56 6.99 9.40
N LEU A 56 1.22 6.96 8.24
CA LEU A 56 0.58 6.66 6.96
C LEU A 56 -0.08 5.26 6.96
N ALA A 57 0.59 4.24 7.48
CA ALA A 57 0.01 2.91 7.59
C ALA A 57 -1.21 2.86 8.53
N ARG A 58 -1.22 3.65 9.62
CA ARG A 58 -2.42 3.79 10.46
C ARG A 58 -3.57 4.47 9.72
N ALA A 59 -3.29 5.55 9.00
CA ALA A 59 -4.31 6.24 8.19
C ALA A 59 -4.92 5.28 7.14
N GLN A 60 -4.09 4.47 6.47
CA GLN A 60 -4.55 3.42 5.57
C GLN A 60 -5.43 2.38 6.28
N HIS A 61 -5.06 1.99 7.52
CA HIS A 61 -5.88 1.07 8.30
C HIS A 61 -7.24 1.66 8.64
N ALA A 62 -7.28 2.90 9.13
CA ALA A 62 -8.50 3.59 9.56
C ALA A 62 -9.54 3.67 8.43
N ILE A 63 -9.11 4.02 7.22
CA ILE A 63 -10.03 4.13 6.07
C ILE A 63 -10.36 2.75 5.45
N SER A 64 -9.49 1.75 5.59
CA SER A 64 -9.63 0.47 4.87
C SER A 64 -10.90 -0.31 5.19
N ALA A 65 -11.47 -0.15 6.40
CA ALA A 65 -12.70 -0.81 6.80
C ALA A 65 -13.94 -0.24 6.09
N GLY A 66 -13.90 1.04 5.68
CA GLY A 66 -15.00 1.73 4.99
C GLY A 66 -14.95 1.63 3.48
N LEU A 67 -13.87 1.06 2.90
CA LEU A 67 -13.73 0.95 1.45
C LEU A 67 -14.61 -0.17 0.89
N PRO A 68 -15.22 0.04 -0.29
CA PRO A 68 -15.95 -1.02 -0.96
C PRO A 68 -15.02 -2.18 -1.32
N ALA A 69 -15.58 -3.39 -1.33
CA ALA A 69 -14.84 -4.54 -1.85
C ALA A 69 -14.41 -4.25 -3.30
N PRO A 70 -13.14 -4.52 -3.67
CA PRO A 70 -12.66 -4.23 -5.00
C PRO A 70 -13.51 -5.00 -6.02
N ARG A 71 -14.05 -4.29 -7.01
CA ARG A 71 -14.77 -4.92 -8.12
C ARG A 71 -13.77 -5.75 -8.92
N MET A 72 -13.88 -7.07 -8.80
CA MET A 72 -13.12 -7.98 -9.66
C MET A 72 -13.61 -7.79 -11.09
N ALA A 73 -12.68 -7.60 -12.04
CA ALA A 73 -13.03 -7.67 -13.44
C ALA A 73 -13.74 -9.00 -13.72
N PRO A 74 -14.83 -9.02 -14.49
CA PRO A 74 -15.57 -10.24 -14.77
C PRO A 74 -14.63 -11.32 -15.29
N ALA A 75 -14.75 -12.54 -14.75
CA ALA A 75 -13.90 -13.68 -15.07
C ALA A 75 -13.89 -14.04 -16.57
N HIS A 76 -14.87 -13.55 -17.33
CA HIS A 76 -15.08 -13.77 -18.76
C HIS A 76 -14.51 -12.67 -19.67
N ALA A 77 -13.73 -11.71 -19.16
CA ALA A 77 -12.76 -10.99 -19.98
C ALA A 77 -11.58 -11.94 -20.29
N THR A 78 -11.90 -12.99 -21.02
CA THR A 78 -11.01 -14.02 -21.54
C THR A 78 -10.82 -13.66 -23.01
N ASP A 79 -9.75 -12.94 -23.30
CA ASP A 79 -9.21 -12.97 -24.64
C ASP A 79 -8.84 -14.45 -24.92
N PRO A 80 -9.36 -15.09 -25.98
CA PRO A 80 -9.02 -16.47 -26.33
C PRO A 80 -7.57 -16.61 -26.82
N ALA A 81 -6.79 -15.52 -26.92
CA ALA A 81 -5.42 -15.57 -27.36
C ALA A 81 -4.50 -16.32 -26.35
N PRO A 82 -3.69 -17.31 -26.80
CA PRO A 82 -2.72 -18.00 -25.97
C PRO A 82 -1.50 -17.10 -25.74
N GLN A 83 -1.68 -16.00 -25.01
CA GLN A 83 -0.57 -15.18 -24.55
C GLN A 83 -0.26 -15.53 -23.10
N ALA A 84 1.03 -15.69 -22.82
CA ALA A 84 1.62 -16.15 -21.56
C ALA A 84 0.81 -15.73 -20.32
N PRO A 85 0.67 -16.58 -19.29
CA PRO A 85 -0.11 -16.29 -18.09
C PRO A 85 0.43 -15.03 -17.40
N ARG A 86 -0.07 -13.86 -17.77
CA ARG A 86 0.21 -12.62 -17.06
C ARG A 86 -0.45 -12.76 -15.70
N PRO A 87 0.30 -12.57 -14.61
CA PRO A 87 -0.33 -12.51 -13.29
C PRO A 87 -1.35 -11.37 -13.32
N ARG A 88 -2.65 -11.69 -13.24
CA ARG A 88 -3.74 -10.71 -13.13
C ARG A 88 -3.78 -10.06 -11.73
N LEU A 89 -2.60 -9.79 -11.17
CA LEU A 89 -2.41 -9.29 -9.81
C LEU A 89 -2.65 -7.78 -9.72
N PHE A 90 -2.82 -7.08 -10.85
CA PHE A 90 -2.95 -5.62 -10.88
C PHE A 90 -4.02 -5.11 -11.84
N PRO A 91 -5.33 -5.27 -11.53
CA PRO A 91 -6.39 -4.58 -12.26
C PRO A 91 -6.24 -3.04 -12.22
N ALA A 92 -5.63 -2.50 -11.15
CA ALA A 92 -5.47 -1.07 -10.95
C ALA A 92 -4.54 -0.38 -11.98
N ALA A 93 -3.61 -1.13 -12.60
CA ALA A 93 -2.78 -0.57 -13.67
C ALA A 93 -3.55 -0.40 -14.99
N GLU A 94 -4.61 -1.18 -15.17
CA GLU A 94 -5.45 -1.17 -16.37
C GLU A 94 -6.71 -0.30 -16.18
N HIS A 95 -7.18 -0.13 -14.94
CA HIS A 95 -8.34 0.70 -14.62
C HIS A 95 -8.24 1.29 -13.19
N THR A 96 -8.00 2.60 -13.09
CA THR A 96 -8.13 3.31 -11.81
C THR A 96 -9.63 3.48 -11.50
N PRO A 97 -10.15 2.96 -10.37
CA PRO A 97 -11.57 3.08 -10.02
C PRO A 97 -11.98 4.55 -9.90
N ALA A 98 -13.19 4.92 -10.33
CA ALA A 98 -13.63 6.33 -10.33
C ALA A 98 -13.62 6.97 -8.92
N GLU A 99 -13.85 6.14 -7.90
CA GLU A 99 -13.89 6.52 -6.48
C GLU A 99 -12.51 6.78 -5.83
N TRP A 100 -11.40 6.59 -6.56
CA TRP A 100 -10.07 6.67 -5.95
C TRP A 100 -9.71 8.06 -5.40
N HIS A 101 -10.25 9.15 -5.96
CA HIS A 101 -10.05 10.50 -5.42
C HIS A 101 -10.67 10.67 -4.04
N GLU A 102 -11.81 10.02 -3.77
CA GLU A 102 -12.46 10.04 -2.45
C GLU A 102 -11.63 9.26 -1.44
N VAL A 103 -11.05 8.13 -1.86
CA VAL A 103 -10.10 7.36 -1.03
C VAL A 103 -8.85 8.19 -0.70
N LEU A 104 -8.33 8.96 -1.67
CA LEU A 104 -7.22 9.87 -1.42
C LEU A 104 -7.61 10.95 -0.40
N ALA A 105 -8.77 11.60 -0.56
CA ALA A 105 -9.25 12.62 0.38
C ALA A 105 -9.37 12.06 1.81
N GLN A 106 -10.02 10.90 1.97
CA GLN A 106 -10.14 10.22 3.27
C GLN A 106 -8.77 9.86 3.86
N LEU A 107 -7.82 9.43 3.03
CA LEU A 107 -6.46 9.11 3.49
C LEU A 107 -5.72 10.34 3.99
N LEU A 108 -5.83 11.48 3.29
CA LEU A 108 -5.23 12.74 3.70
C LEU A 108 -5.85 13.24 5.01
N ASP A 109 -7.18 13.14 5.16
CA ASP A 109 -7.88 13.51 6.40
C ASP A 109 -7.37 12.65 7.56
N ALA A 110 -7.35 11.32 7.40
CA ALA A 110 -6.88 10.39 8.43
C ALA A 110 -5.39 10.60 8.77
N LEU A 111 -4.56 10.96 7.78
CA LEU A 111 -3.16 11.27 8.00
C LEU A 111 -3.00 12.55 8.83
N GLU A 112 -3.79 13.59 8.59
CA GLU A 112 -3.76 14.85 9.34
C GLU A 112 -4.28 14.70 10.77
N GLN A 113 -5.38 13.97 10.98
CA GLN A 113 -5.92 13.73 12.32
C GLN A 113 -4.87 13.04 13.20
N GLY A 114 -4.25 11.97 12.69
CA GLY A 114 -3.25 11.19 13.42
C GLY A 114 -3.80 10.48 14.65
N GLU A 115 -3.27 9.31 14.96
CA GLU A 115 -3.73 8.52 16.11
C GLU A 115 -2.58 7.93 16.92
N GLY A 116 -2.75 7.91 18.24
CA GLY A 116 -1.84 7.28 19.20
C GLY A 116 -0.45 7.95 19.25
N ARG A 117 0.60 7.11 19.38
CA ARG A 117 1.98 7.56 19.62
C ARG A 117 2.58 8.44 18.51
N GLU A 118 1.92 8.55 17.35
CA GLU A 118 2.38 9.34 16.20
C GLU A 118 1.56 10.63 15.97
N GLN A 119 0.73 11.03 16.94
CA GLN A 119 0.05 12.34 16.98
C GLN A 119 1.03 13.53 17.12
N GLY A 120 2.33 13.25 17.24
CA GLY A 120 3.37 14.27 17.29
C GLY A 120 3.50 15.11 16.01
N HIS A 121 4.50 16.00 16.03
CA HIS A 121 4.78 16.94 14.96
C HIS A 121 4.86 16.26 13.58
N MET A 122 3.96 16.67 12.68
CA MET A 122 4.07 16.32 11.27
C MET A 122 5.07 17.26 10.60
N PRO A 123 6.09 16.74 9.89
CA PRO A 123 7.07 17.59 9.21
C PRO A 123 6.41 18.59 8.26
N ASP A 124 6.91 19.82 8.22
CA ASP A 124 6.31 20.88 7.40
C ASP A 124 6.31 20.53 5.91
N ALA A 125 7.37 19.88 5.42
CA ALA A 125 7.41 19.36 4.05
C ALA A 125 6.26 18.38 3.76
N THR A 126 5.84 17.58 4.75
CA THR A 126 4.68 16.69 4.62
C THR A 126 3.38 17.48 4.56
N LYS A 127 3.21 18.50 5.42
CA LYS A 127 2.04 19.38 5.37
C LYS A 127 1.91 20.07 4.01
N SER A 128 3.00 20.62 3.48
CA SER A 128 3.02 21.26 2.16
C SER A 128 2.65 20.29 1.02
N VAL A 129 3.05 19.01 1.11
CA VAL A 129 2.64 17.99 0.12
C VAL A 129 1.15 17.67 0.24
N ILE A 130 0.62 17.54 1.46
CA ILE A 130 -0.81 17.30 1.69
C ILE A 130 -1.63 18.46 1.12
N GLU A 131 -1.26 19.70 1.43
CA GLU A 131 -1.91 20.91 0.92
C GLU A 131 -1.88 20.94 -0.62
N ARG A 132 -0.72 20.65 -1.22
CA ARG A 132 -0.59 20.57 -2.68
C ARG A 132 -1.51 19.52 -3.30
N LEU A 133 -1.60 18.34 -2.69
CA LEU A 133 -2.48 17.27 -3.17
C LEU A 133 -3.96 17.66 -3.06
N ARG A 134 -4.37 18.32 -1.96
CA ARG A 134 -5.74 18.83 -1.77
C ARG A 134 -6.12 19.90 -2.78
N ASN A 135 -5.17 20.76 -3.14
CA ASN A 135 -5.38 21.87 -4.07
C ASN A 135 -5.16 21.46 -5.55
N SER A 136 -4.80 20.21 -5.82
CA SER A 136 -4.58 19.71 -7.19
C SER A 136 -5.90 19.41 -7.89
N SER A 137 -5.98 19.68 -9.19
CA SER A 137 -7.13 19.27 -9.99
C SER A 137 -7.22 17.73 -10.12
N LYS A 138 -8.41 17.21 -10.39
CA LYS A 138 -8.62 15.76 -10.60
C LYS A 138 -7.78 15.24 -11.77
N GLU A 139 -7.59 16.05 -12.81
CA GLU A 139 -6.74 15.74 -13.98
C GLU A 139 -5.28 15.62 -13.59
N ALA A 140 -4.76 16.56 -12.78
CA ALA A 140 -3.40 16.51 -12.27
C ALA A 140 -3.18 15.27 -11.38
N LEU A 141 -4.12 14.99 -10.47
CA LEU A 141 -4.11 13.80 -9.63
C LEU A 141 -4.15 12.51 -10.48
N ASN A 142 -4.99 12.46 -11.51
CA ASN A 142 -5.05 11.33 -12.44
C ASN A 142 -3.72 11.14 -13.19
N ALA A 143 -3.05 12.23 -13.57
CA ALA A 143 -1.73 12.15 -14.20
C ALA A 143 -0.68 11.55 -13.26
N LEU A 144 -0.71 11.88 -11.96
CA LEU A 144 0.17 11.29 -10.93
C LEU A 144 -0.13 9.81 -10.66
N ALA A 145 -1.41 9.42 -10.73
CA ALA A 145 -1.85 8.07 -10.44
C ALA A 145 -1.58 7.07 -11.57
N ARG A 146 -1.25 7.55 -12.78
CA ARG A 146 -0.92 6.66 -13.90
C ARG A 146 0.29 5.80 -13.52
N PRO A 147 0.20 4.46 -13.67
CA PRO A 147 1.30 3.58 -13.32
C PRO A 147 2.56 3.97 -14.10
N TYR A 148 3.67 4.15 -13.38
CA TYR A 148 4.97 4.40 -13.98
C TYR A 148 5.42 3.18 -14.79
N GLY A 149 5.28 3.28 -16.12
CA GLY A 149 6.09 2.47 -17.02
C GLY A 149 7.55 2.88 -16.85
N ARG A 150 8.30 2.14 -16.02
CA ARG A 150 9.68 2.36 -15.54
C ARG A 150 9.81 3.19 -14.26
N VAL A 151 10.40 2.52 -13.27
CA VAL A 151 11.04 3.08 -12.08
C VAL A 151 12.02 4.17 -12.51
N GLY A 152 11.71 5.45 -12.26
CA GLY A 152 12.64 6.55 -12.55
C GLY A 152 12.05 7.96 -12.66
N ALA A 153 10.75 8.11 -12.96
CA ALA A 153 10.13 9.44 -12.99
C ALA A 153 9.65 9.84 -11.59
N ASN A 154 10.06 11.02 -11.10
CA ASN A 154 9.54 11.60 -9.87
C ASN A 154 8.23 12.37 -10.16
N PRO A 155 7.04 11.84 -9.81
CA PRO A 155 5.74 12.49 -10.02
C PRO A 155 5.68 13.94 -9.55
N LEU A 156 6.34 14.21 -8.42
CA LEU A 156 6.15 15.45 -7.68
C LEU A 156 6.78 16.65 -8.39
N ARG A 157 7.63 16.41 -9.39
CA ARG A 157 8.20 17.45 -10.26
C ARG A 157 7.18 17.98 -11.26
N ALA A 158 6.20 17.17 -11.67
CA ALA A 158 5.12 17.60 -12.56
C ALA A 158 4.15 18.59 -11.90
N LEU A 159 4.18 18.69 -10.57
CA LEU A 159 3.37 19.64 -9.78
C LEU A 159 4.07 20.99 -9.54
N SER A 160 5.32 21.17 -9.98
CA SER A 160 6.09 22.41 -9.80
C SER A 160 5.98 23.33 -11.02
N GLY A 161 4.77 23.61 -11.49
CA GLY A 161 4.56 24.49 -12.66
C GLY A 161 5.31 25.82 -12.55
N GLY A 162 6.18 26.08 -13.53
CA GLY A 162 6.53 27.39 -14.09
C GLY A 162 6.98 28.51 -13.16
N GLN A 163 8.28 28.55 -12.87
CA GLN A 163 9.04 29.78 -12.70
C GLN A 163 10.39 29.57 -13.40
N ASP A 164 10.44 29.85 -14.70
CA ASP A 164 11.65 30.33 -15.37
C ASP A 164 11.59 31.86 -15.33
#